data_AF-A0A944G8Q5-F1
#
_entry.id   AF-A0A944G8Q5-F1
#
_cell.length_a   1.000
_cell.length_b   1.000
_cell.length_c   1.000
_cell.angle_alpha   90.00
_cell.angle_beta   90.00
_cell.angle_gamma   90.00
#
_symmetry.space_group_name_H-M   'P 1'
#
loop_
_entity.id
_entity.type
_entity.pdbx_description
1 polymer ?
#
loop_
_entity_poly.entity_id
_entity_poly.type
_entity_poly.pdbx_seq_one_letter_code
_entity_poly.pdbx_strand_id
1 'polypeptide(L)'
;SYIYKIEEIESSTDIISKKYKNLFYIFETICKELTADDNIRFASEYARLTFLLDKNNVHIAMRKRLLRFRADAINSMRNNAAISAEQYREDYISLALFVSLMFGEQLSESQKRDLEVVSGSWTTDEYRHTDRISHLRIVATHCDYEYITGYKEDAEEYTQVKVKINVIGQNSDFAITPNMVWNGCIVGLIDSTVEPNGDLCPRFIIINPDYLMECSSIADCVTPCGPNPLEHLFKKLMRAKTSKAMLLGNIANYFHDRLIHAHDKSTVDFKTLINEAFLESSLSISTCEEL
;
A
#
# COMPACT_ATOMS: atom_id res chain seq x y z
N SER A 1 4.50 27.89 30.85
CA SER A 1 3.90 27.36 29.62
C SER A 1 4.99 27.15 28.59
N TYR A 2 4.93 26.04 27.87
CA TYR A 2 5.89 25.72 26.81
C TYR A 2 5.64 26.55 25.55
N ILE A 3 4.38 26.95 25.29
CA ILE A 3 4.02 27.87 24.20
C ILE A 3 4.79 29.19 24.31
N TYR A 4 4.84 29.80 25.51
CA TYR A 4 5.57 31.06 25.71
C TYR A 4 7.08 30.93 25.44
N LYS A 5 7.70 29.81 25.85
CA LYS A 5 9.14 29.57 25.61
C LYS A 5 9.47 29.43 24.13
N ILE A 6 8.58 28.79 23.37
CA ILE A 6 8.71 28.65 21.91
C ILE A 6 8.53 30.01 21.22
N GLU A 7 7.61 30.84 21.70
CA GLU A 7 7.40 32.21 21.20
C GLU A 7 8.58 33.14 21.52
N GLU A 8 9.20 33.00 22.70
CA GLU A 8 10.41 33.76 23.06
C GLU A 8 11.58 33.45 22.10
N ILE A 9 11.77 32.18 21.74
CA ILE A 9 12.77 31.76 20.74
C ILE A 9 12.47 32.38 19.37
N GLU A 10 11.21 32.40 18.96
CA GLU A 10 10.81 33.01 17.69
C GLU A 10 11.10 34.51 17.64
N SER A 11 10.78 35.20 18.74
CA SER A 11 10.99 36.66 18.89
C SER A 11 12.46 37.08 19.02
N SER A 12 13.38 36.14 19.28
CA SER A 12 14.79 36.44 19.44
C SER A 12 15.44 36.93 18.13
N THR A 13 16.49 37.75 18.23
CA THR A 13 17.28 38.22 17.06
C THR A 13 18.37 37.22 16.64
N ASP A 14 18.28 35.97 17.10
CA ASP A 14 19.26 34.92 16.79
C ASP A 14 19.14 34.43 15.33
N ILE A 15 20.23 33.88 14.80
CA ILE A 15 20.22 33.21 13.49
C ILE A 15 19.32 31.96 13.50
N ILE A 16 18.69 31.65 12.36
CA ILE A 16 17.72 30.54 12.20
C ILE A 16 18.28 29.22 12.75
N SER A 17 19.55 28.89 12.47
CA SER A 17 20.17 27.66 12.96
C SER A 17 20.22 27.56 14.50
N LYS A 18 20.45 28.69 15.17
CA LYS A 18 20.46 28.76 16.65
C LYS A 18 19.05 28.68 17.22
N LYS A 19 18.08 29.36 16.60
CA LYS A 19 16.66 29.23 16.97
C LYS A 19 16.18 27.79 16.83
N TYR A 20 16.45 27.17 15.69
CA TYR A 20 16.02 25.80 15.40
C TYR A 20 16.62 24.78 16.37
N LYS A 21 17.89 24.97 16.74
CA LYS A 21 18.53 24.16 17.78
C LYS A 21 17.85 24.30 19.14
N ASN A 22 17.48 25.52 19.53
CA ASN A 22 16.77 25.77 20.78
C ASN A 22 15.36 25.15 20.76
N LEU A 23 14.64 25.22 19.63
CA LEU A 23 13.35 24.55 19.46
C LEU A 23 13.48 23.03 19.65
N PHE A 24 14.51 22.42 19.07
CA PHE A 24 14.75 20.98 19.23
C PHE A 24 15.08 20.59 20.67
N TYR A 25 15.83 21.42 21.41
CA TYR A 25 16.07 21.16 22.84
C TYR A 25 14.80 21.21 23.68
N ILE A 26 13.91 22.18 23.42
CA ILE A 26 12.60 22.21 24.08
C ILE A 26 11.81 20.95 23.75
N PHE A 27 11.77 20.56 22.48
CA PHE A 27 11.09 19.34 22.04
C PHE A 27 11.58 18.08 22.75
N GLU A 28 12.91 17.87 22.85
CA GLU A 28 13.47 16.74 23.59
C GLU A 28 13.15 16.80 25.09
N THR A 29 13.15 18.00 25.68
CA THR A 29 12.82 18.19 27.09
C THR A 29 11.38 17.79 27.37
N ILE A 30 10.44 18.22 26.50
CA ILE A 30 9.03 17.85 26.59
C ILE A 30 8.85 16.34 26.46
N CYS A 31 9.52 15.69 25.49
CA CYS A 31 9.43 14.24 25.33
C CYS A 31 9.92 13.49 26.57
N LYS A 32 11.00 13.98 27.21
CA LYS A 32 11.54 13.40 28.45
C LYS A 32 10.58 13.60 29.62
N GLU A 33 9.99 14.77 29.76
CA GLU A 33 9.05 15.08 30.84
C GLU A 33 7.77 14.25 30.73
N LEU A 34 7.17 14.17 29.54
CA LEU A 34 5.94 13.41 29.29
C LEU A 34 6.10 11.89 29.41
N THR A 35 7.33 11.38 29.38
CA THR A 35 7.65 9.95 29.55
C THR A 35 8.40 9.64 30.84
N ALA A 36 8.55 10.62 31.75
CA ALA A 36 9.27 10.44 33.01
C ALA A 36 8.57 9.45 33.95
N ASP A 37 7.24 9.46 33.95
CA ASP A 37 6.40 8.57 34.78
C ASP A 37 6.14 7.21 34.12
N ASP A 38 6.51 7.05 32.85
CA ASP A 38 6.38 5.79 32.14
C ASP A 38 7.54 4.87 32.54
N ASN A 39 7.24 3.73 33.17
CA ASN A 39 8.23 2.75 33.64
C ASN A 39 8.85 1.93 32.48
N ILE A 40 9.29 2.62 31.42
CA ILE A 40 9.78 2.07 30.16
C ILE A 40 11.18 2.64 29.90
N ARG A 41 12.14 1.74 29.64
CA ARG A 41 13.49 2.14 29.20
C ARG A 41 13.51 2.24 27.67
N PHE A 42 13.67 3.46 27.16
CA PHE A 42 13.76 3.70 25.72
C PHE A 42 15.20 3.53 25.22
N ALA A 43 15.38 2.74 24.15
CA ALA A 43 16.68 2.53 23.50
C ALA A 43 17.18 3.75 22.71
N SER A 44 16.28 4.65 22.29
CA SER A 44 16.60 5.89 21.58
C SER A 44 15.52 6.95 21.79
N GLU A 45 15.87 8.22 21.53
CA GLU A 45 14.90 9.33 21.51
C GLU A 45 13.82 9.15 20.44
N TYR A 46 14.12 8.44 19.35
CA TYR A 46 13.12 8.05 18.35
C TYR A 46 12.08 7.08 18.93
N ALA A 47 12.53 6.05 19.64
CA ALA A 47 11.63 5.09 20.28
C ALA A 47 10.74 5.75 21.34
N ARG A 48 11.31 6.70 22.11
CA ARG A 48 10.56 7.50 23.09
C ARG A 48 9.47 8.34 22.42
N LEU A 49 9.81 9.03 21.33
CA LEU A 49 8.87 9.86 20.58
C LEU A 49 7.74 9.02 19.96
N THR A 50 8.05 7.91 19.30
CA THR A 50 7.03 7.05 18.69
C THR A 50 6.06 6.52 19.74
N PHE A 51 6.56 6.04 20.88
CA PHE A 51 5.73 5.59 21.99
C PHE A 51 4.82 6.71 22.52
N LEU A 52 5.35 7.92 22.71
CA LEU A 52 4.57 9.07 23.19
C LEU A 52 3.44 9.43 22.21
N LEU A 53 3.71 9.40 20.90
CA LEU A 53 2.73 9.69 19.86
C LEU A 53 1.65 8.61 19.77
N ASP A 54 2.02 7.35 19.99
CA ASP A 54 1.10 6.21 20.11
C ASP A 54 0.18 6.33 21.32
N LYS A 55 0.76 6.57 22.50
CA LYS A 55 0.02 6.69 23.76
C LYS A 55 -1.07 7.76 23.70
N ASN A 56 -0.82 8.87 22.99
CA ASN A 56 -1.72 10.01 22.90
C ASN A 56 -2.61 10.01 21.63
N ASN A 57 -2.64 8.90 20.87
CA ASN A 57 -3.44 8.78 19.64
C ASN A 57 -3.25 9.96 18.67
N VAL A 58 -2.03 10.48 18.56
CA VAL A 58 -1.75 11.64 17.73
C VAL A 58 -2.01 11.29 16.26
N HIS A 59 -2.73 12.15 15.53
CA HIS A 59 -3.07 11.90 14.12
C HIS A 59 -1.82 11.67 13.28
N ILE A 60 -1.89 10.73 12.33
CA ILE A 60 -0.73 10.26 11.55
C ILE A 60 0.02 11.41 10.86
N ALA A 61 -0.69 12.41 10.32
CA ALA A 61 -0.08 13.57 9.66
C ALA A 61 0.84 14.37 10.59
N MET A 62 0.41 14.60 11.84
CA MET A 62 1.20 15.29 12.85
C MET A 62 2.45 14.49 13.24
N ARG A 63 2.31 13.16 13.36
CA ARG A 63 3.45 12.29 13.69
C ARG A 63 4.59 12.41 12.70
N LYS A 64 4.27 12.39 11.40
CA LYS A 64 5.24 12.47 10.32
C LYS A 64 6.01 13.77 10.32
N ARG A 65 5.33 14.88 10.60
CA ARG A 65 5.99 16.20 10.75
C ARG A 65 6.93 16.25 11.93
N LEU A 66 6.53 15.75 13.09
CA LEU A 66 7.39 15.73 14.27
C LEU A 66 8.63 14.83 14.07
N LEU A 67 8.47 13.71 13.36
CA LEU A 67 9.58 12.84 12.98
C LEU A 67 10.51 13.51 11.95
N ARG A 68 9.95 14.24 10.97
CA ARG A 68 10.72 15.01 9.99
C ARG A 68 11.51 16.14 10.67
N PHE A 69 10.83 16.98 11.46
CA PHE A 69 11.45 18.02 12.29
C PHE A 69 12.63 17.47 13.10
N ARG A 70 12.45 16.32 13.75
CA ARG A 70 13.54 15.65 14.48
C ARG A 70 14.71 15.28 13.57
N ALA A 71 14.45 14.67 12.42
CA ALA A 71 15.49 14.25 11.49
C ALA A 71 16.27 15.46 10.95
N ASP A 72 15.56 16.53 10.58
CA ASP A 72 16.13 17.76 10.04
C ASP A 72 16.93 18.52 11.11
N ALA A 73 16.46 18.55 12.36
CA ALA A 73 17.22 19.11 13.48
C ALA A 73 18.53 18.36 13.72
N ILE A 74 18.50 17.03 13.73
CA ILE A 74 19.72 16.21 13.88
C ILE A 74 20.67 16.42 12.70
N ASN A 75 20.15 16.46 11.47
CA ASN A 75 20.95 16.66 10.26
C ASN A 75 21.59 18.06 10.24
N SER A 76 20.83 19.11 10.60
CA SER A 76 21.34 20.47 10.72
C SER A 76 22.43 20.59 11.78
N MET A 77 22.28 19.92 12.93
CA MET A 77 23.31 19.94 13.99
C MET A 77 24.56 19.13 13.66
N ARG A 78 24.44 18.01 12.95
CA ARG A 78 25.56 17.10 12.63
C ARG A 78 26.30 17.51 11.37
N ASN A 79 25.57 17.88 10.32
CA ASN A 79 26.10 18.11 8.99
C ASN A 79 26.05 19.58 8.57
N ASN A 80 25.67 20.51 9.46
CA ASN A 80 25.46 21.93 9.16
C ASN A 80 24.53 22.15 7.95
N ALA A 81 23.54 21.26 7.78
CA ALA A 81 22.55 21.40 6.73
C ALA A 81 21.75 22.71 6.91
N ALA A 82 21.61 23.47 5.82
CA ALA A 82 20.86 24.71 5.80
C ALA A 82 19.35 24.43 5.88
N ILE A 83 18.65 25.19 6.70
CA ILE A 83 17.19 25.12 6.87
C ILE A 83 16.59 26.36 6.24
N SER A 84 15.62 26.16 5.34
CA SER A 84 14.91 27.27 4.70
C SER A 84 13.98 27.97 5.70
N ALA A 85 13.68 29.25 5.45
CA ALA A 85 12.75 30.00 6.30
C ALA A 85 11.30 29.47 6.21
N GLU A 86 10.97 28.73 5.16
CA GLU A 86 9.68 28.03 5.01
C GLU A 86 9.65 26.79 5.89
N GLN A 87 10.66 25.91 5.78
CA GLN A 87 10.79 24.71 6.60
C GLN A 87 10.79 25.04 8.10
N TYR A 88 11.56 26.07 8.48
CA TYR A 88 11.60 26.56 9.85
C TYR A 88 10.21 26.94 10.38
N ARG A 89 9.39 27.65 9.58
CA ARG A 89 8.04 28.07 9.99
C ARG A 89 7.09 26.88 10.12
N GLU A 90 7.17 25.91 9.21
CA GLU A 90 6.34 24.71 9.26
C GLU A 90 6.65 23.84 10.49
N ASP A 91 7.94 23.68 10.80
CA ASP A 91 8.40 22.95 11.97
C ASP A 91 8.06 23.68 13.29
N TYR A 92 8.20 25.01 13.31
CA TYR A 92 7.79 25.86 14.43
C TYR A 92 6.30 25.67 14.77
N ILE A 93 5.42 25.73 13.76
CA ILE A 93 3.98 25.55 13.95
C ILE A 93 3.65 24.11 14.34
N SER A 94 4.35 23.11 13.78
CA SER A 94 4.19 21.71 14.16
C SER A 94 4.53 21.47 15.63
N LEU A 95 5.61 22.09 16.13
CA LEU A 95 5.97 22.04 17.54
C LEU A 95 4.94 22.76 18.41
N ALA A 96 4.46 23.95 18.02
CA ALA A 96 3.43 24.68 18.76
C ALA A 96 2.13 23.89 18.90
N LEU A 97 1.68 23.22 17.83
CA LEU A 97 0.53 22.32 17.87
C LEU A 97 0.77 21.09 18.74
N PHE A 98 1.97 20.52 18.70
CA PHE A 98 2.32 19.40 19.58
C PHE A 98 2.24 19.79 21.05
N VAL A 99 2.76 20.97 21.42
CA VAL A 99 2.65 21.49 22.79
C VAL A 99 1.19 21.74 23.17
N SER A 100 0.41 22.35 22.28
CA SER A 100 -1.02 22.57 22.50
C SER A 100 -1.77 21.26 22.72
N LEU A 101 -1.45 20.22 21.94
CA LEU A 101 -2.07 18.90 22.05
C LEU A 101 -1.69 18.18 23.36
N MET A 102 -0.42 18.23 23.76
CA MET A 102 0.07 17.49 24.92
C MET A 102 -0.28 18.15 26.26
N PHE A 103 -0.31 19.49 26.32
CA PHE A 103 -0.53 20.23 27.56
C PHE A 103 -1.88 20.96 27.61
N GLY A 104 -2.69 20.92 26.53
CA GLY A 104 -3.96 21.64 26.45
C GLY A 104 -3.81 23.16 26.44
N GLU A 105 -2.62 23.69 26.14
CA GLU A 105 -2.36 25.12 26.11
C GLU A 105 -2.95 25.76 24.84
N GLN A 106 -3.52 26.97 24.95
CA GLN A 106 -4.02 27.70 23.79
C GLN A 106 -2.89 28.36 23.00
N LEU A 107 -2.94 28.23 21.67
CA LEU A 107 -2.03 28.92 20.76
C LEU A 107 -2.16 30.45 20.89
N SER A 108 -1.03 31.15 20.78
CA SER A 108 -1.02 32.62 20.73
C SER A 108 -1.59 33.14 19.40
N GLU A 109 -1.98 34.42 19.36
CA GLU A 109 -2.53 35.04 18.15
C GLU A 109 -1.51 35.11 16.99
N SER A 110 -0.21 35.10 17.28
CA SER A 110 0.86 34.97 16.28
C SER A 110 0.85 33.57 15.66
N GLN A 111 0.82 32.53 16.49
CA GLN A 111 0.78 31.13 16.07
C GLN A 111 -0.49 30.77 15.30
N LYS A 112 -1.65 31.35 15.66
CA LYS A 112 -2.90 31.14 14.90
C LYS A 112 -2.82 31.71 13.49
N ARG A 113 -2.24 32.91 13.32
CA ARG A 113 -2.01 33.51 11.99
C ARG A 113 -1.05 32.68 11.15
N ASP A 114 0.06 32.25 11.76
CA ASP A 114 1.03 31.40 11.07
C ASP A 114 0.43 30.04 10.73
N LEU A 115 -0.43 29.48 11.60
CA LEU A 115 -1.19 28.27 11.33
C LEU A 115 -2.15 28.44 10.15
N GLU A 116 -2.85 29.57 10.01
CA GLU A 116 -3.73 29.83 8.85
C GLU A 116 -2.91 29.88 7.54
N VAL A 117 -1.76 30.58 7.55
CA VAL A 117 -0.84 30.67 6.40
C VAL A 117 -0.30 29.28 6.02
N VAL A 118 0.11 28.53 7.03
CA VAL A 118 0.76 27.22 6.87
C VAL A 118 -0.29 26.14 6.58
N SER A 119 -1.54 26.28 7.05
CA SER A 119 -2.66 25.38 6.74
C SER A 119 -3.01 25.33 5.26
N GLY A 120 -2.81 26.44 4.52
CA GLY A 120 -2.94 26.47 3.06
C GLY A 120 -1.86 25.66 2.31
N SER A 121 -0.66 25.54 2.90
CA SER A 121 0.40 24.59 2.46
C SER A 121 0.04 23.16 2.90
N TRP A 122 -0.57 23.01 4.08
CA TRP A 122 -0.93 21.70 4.64
C TRP A 122 -2.02 20.99 3.86
N THR A 123 -2.93 21.73 3.22
CA THR A 123 -3.96 21.15 2.36
C THR A 123 -3.45 20.77 0.97
N THR A 124 -2.25 21.19 0.58
CA THR A 124 -1.88 21.17 -0.84
C THR A 124 -0.60 20.39 -1.16
N ASP A 125 0.34 20.16 -0.23
CA ASP A 125 1.58 19.44 -0.58
C ASP A 125 2.15 18.41 0.43
N GLU A 126 1.49 18.11 1.56
CA GLU A 126 2.03 17.15 2.55
C GLU A 126 1.12 15.97 2.95
N TYR A 127 0.05 15.72 2.19
CA TYR A 127 -0.73 14.48 2.29
C TYR A 127 -0.23 13.39 1.33
N ARG A 128 1.08 13.31 1.11
CA ARG A 128 1.71 12.14 0.48
C ARG A 128 2.32 11.24 1.54
N HIS A 129 1.47 10.47 2.20
CA HIS A 129 1.83 9.09 2.50
C HIS A 129 0.96 8.17 1.68
N THR A 130 1.23 8.27 0.39
CA THR A 130 0.86 7.33 -0.62
C THR A 130 1.89 7.48 -1.73
N ASP A 131 3.18 7.24 -1.45
CA ASP A 131 3.95 6.57 -2.49
C ASP A 131 3.35 5.16 -2.54
N ARG A 132 2.19 5.08 -3.18
CA ARG A 132 1.52 3.84 -3.50
C ARG A 132 2.14 3.44 -4.79
N ILE A 133 3.02 2.46 -4.71
CA ILE A 133 3.55 1.86 -5.91
C ILE A 133 2.42 1.00 -6.45
N SER A 134 1.77 1.49 -7.51
CA SER A 134 0.61 0.84 -8.13
C SER A 134 0.96 -0.58 -8.54
N HIS A 135 2.14 -0.76 -9.12
CA HIS A 135 2.69 -2.03 -9.55
C HIS A 135 4.20 -2.03 -9.35
N LEU A 136 4.72 -3.04 -8.64
CA LEU A 136 6.15 -3.31 -8.53
C LEU A 136 6.41 -4.79 -8.75
N ARG A 137 7.48 -5.12 -9.46
CA ARG A 137 7.95 -6.50 -9.57
C ARG A 137 9.27 -6.65 -8.83
N ILE A 138 9.36 -7.70 -8.04
CA ILE A 138 10.56 -8.02 -7.26
C ILE A 138 10.98 -9.46 -7.54
N VAL A 139 12.28 -9.70 -7.52
CA VAL A 139 12.86 -11.04 -7.51
C VAL A 139 13.12 -11.43 -6.07
N ALA A 140 12.34 -12.38 -5.55
CA ALA A 140 12.43 -12.83 -4.17
C ALA A 140 13.69 -13.66 -3.96
N THR A 141 14.46 -13.33 -2.91
CA THR A 141 15.64 -14.11 -2.51
C THR A 141 15.33 -14.99 -1.30
N HIS A 142 14.56 -14.46 -0.37
CA HIS A 142 14.16 -15.15 0.86
C HIS A 142 12.77 -14.68 1.30
N CYS A 143 12.00 -15.60 1.88
CA CYS A 143 10.67 -15.35 2.40
C CYS A 143 10.54 -16.03 3.76
N ASP A 144 10.14 -15.28 4.76
CA ASP A 144 9.77 -15.76 6.09
C ASP A 144 8.27 -15.53 6.35
N TYR A 145 7.81 -15.64 7.60
CA TYR A 145 6.38 -15.48 7.93
C TYR A 145 5.92 -14.02 8.02
N GLU A 146 6.83 -13.06 8.09
CA GLU A 146 6.53 -11.63 8.24
C GLU A 146 7.00 -10.80 7.04
N TYR A 147 8.02 -11.27 6.31
CA TYR A 147 8.67 -10.53 5.24
C TYR A 147 9.04 -11.40 4.04
N ILE A 148 8.90 -10.80 2.85
CA ILE A 148 9.61 -11.21 1.63
C ILE A 148 10.76 -10.24 1.44
N THR A 149 11.95 -10.77 1.20
CA THR A 149 13.13 -9.98 0.86
C THR A 149 13.54 -10.29 -0.58
N GLY A 150 14.01 -9.27 -1.29
CA GLY A 150 14.35 -9.41 -2.69
C GLY A 150 14.96 -8.15 -3.27
N TYR A 151 15.03 -8.10 -4.60
CA TYR A 151 15.50 -6.94 -5.36
C TYR A 151 14.41 -6.52 -6.35
N LYS A 152 14.36 -5.23 -6.68
CA LYS A 152 13.50 -4.76 -7.79
C LYS A 152 13.98 -5.36 -9.10
N GLU A 153 13.07 -5.80 -9.94
CA GLU A 153 13.40 -6.40 -11.24
C GLU A 153 13.93 -5.37 -12.23
N ASP A 154 13.34 -4.16 -12.24
CA ASP A 154 13.63 -3.11 -13.23
C ASP A 154 14.72 -2.10 -12.78
N ALA A 155 15.45 -2.40 -11.70
CA ALA A 155 16.45 -1.46 -11.16
C ALA A 155 17.86 -1.74 -11.72
N GLU A 156 18.52 -0.69 -12.22
CA GLU A 156 19.92 -0.76 -12.69
C GLU A 156 20.89 -1.08 -11.53
N GLU A 157 20.51 -0.74 -10.30
CA GLU A 157 21.21 -1.10 -9.07
C GLU A 157 20.43 -2.17 -8.29
N TYR A 158 21.15 -3.09 -7.64
CA TYR A 158 20.60 -4.11 -6.71
C TYR A 158 20.00 -3.45 -5.45
N THR A 159 18.89 -2.76 -5.64
CA THR A 159 18.15 -2.11 -4.56
C THR A 159 17.40 -3.18 -3.80
N GLN A 160 17.93 -3.55 -2.63
CA GLN A 160 17.27 -4.50 -1.75
C GLN A 160 15.96 -3.92 -1.23
N VAL A 161 14.89 -4.70 -1.32
CA VAL A 161 13.55 -4.36 -0.84
C VAL A 161 13.09 -5.40 0.17
N LYS A 162 12.35 -4.90 1.17
CA LYS A 162 11.65 -5.72 2.15
C LYS A 162 10.16 -5.48 1.99
N VAL A 163 9.39 -6.55 1.98
CA VAL A 163 7.95 -6.53 1.78
C VAL A 163 7.30 -7.19 2.98
N LYS A 164 6.45 -6.46 3.68
CA LYS A 164 5.74 -6.95 4.85
C LYS A 164 4.49 -7.72 4.45
N ILE A 165 4.34 -8.92 4.99
CA ILE A 165 3.20 -9.81 4.74
C ILE A 165 2.45 -10.07 6.05
N ASN A 166 1.25 -10.66 5.97
CA ASN A 166 0.42 -11.03 7.12
C ASN A 166 -0.06 -9.85 7.98
N VAL A 167 -0.22 -8.68 7.37
CA VAL A 167 -0.76 -7.49 8.03
C VAL A 167 -2.28 -7.54 8.00
N ILE A 168 -2.88 -7.60 9.19
CA ILE A 168 -4.34 -7.63 9.39
C ILE A 168 -4.99 -6.41 8.74
N GLY A 169 -6.01 -6.64 7.92
CA GLY A 169 -6.75 -5.58 7.23
C GLY A 169 -6.08 -5.05 5.96
N GLN A 170 -4.93 -5.61 5.57
CA GLN A 170 -4.22 -5.20 4.36
C GLN A 170 -3.88 -6.38 3.45
N ASN A 171 -3.15 -7.39 3.94
CA ASN A 171 -2.73 -8.55 3.15
C ASN A 171 -2.75 -9.88 3.93
N SER A 172 -3.47 -9.94 5.06
CA SER A 172 -3.64 -11.15 5.85
C SER A 172 -4.29 -12.32 5.08
N ASP A 173 -5.05 -12.03 4.02
CA ASP A 173 -5.65 -13.06 3.15
C ASP A 173 -4.58 -13.88 2.39
N PHE A 174 -3.35 -13.36 2.32
CA PHE A 174 -2.20 -14.00 1.66
C PHE A 174 -1.30 -14.76 2.65
N ALA A 175 -1.84 -15.22 3.79
CA ALA A 175 -1.04 -15.92 4.81
C ALA A 175 -0.31 -17.19 4.35
N ILE A 176 -0.73 -17.77 3.23
CA ILE A 176 -0.07 -18.92 2.61
C ILE A 176 1.18 -18.55 1.78
N THR A 177 1.41 -17.28 1.49
CA THR A 177 2.52 -16.78 0.65
C THR A 177 3.89 -17.36 1.00
N PRO A 178 4.30 -17.50 2.28
CA PRO A 178 5.59 -18.10 2.62
C PRO A 178 5.80 -19.51 2.06
N ASN A 179 4.72 -20.29 1.91
CA ASN A 179 4.78 -21.64 1.37
C ASN A 179 4.83 -21.68 -0.17
N MET A 180 4.64 -20.54 -0.84
CA MET A 180 4.55 -20.43 -2.30
C MET A 180 5.71 -19.67 -2.92
N VAL A 181 6.52 -18.95 -2.13
CA VAL A 181 7.66 -18.15 -2.62
C VAL A 181 8.95 -18.95 -2.47
N TRP A 182 9.70 -19.11 -3.56
CA TRP A 182 11.05 -19.70 -3.56
C TRP A 182 12.09 -18.68 -4.03
N ASN A 183 13.37 -18.98 -3.78
CA ASN A 183 14.48 -18.13 -4.23
C ASN A 183 14.52 -18.03 -5.76
N GLY A 184 14.53 -16.81 -6.28
CA GLY A 184 14.47 -16.49 -7.71
C GLY A 184 13.05 -16.34 -8.27
N CYS A 185 12.01 -16.49 -7.44
CA CYS A 185 10.62 -16.28 -7.88
C CYS A 185 10.33 -14.80 -8.11
N ILE A 186 9.60 -14.49 -9.18
CA ILE A 186 9.13 -13.13 -9.46
C ILE A 186 7.82 -12.91 -8.71
N VAL A 187 7.77 -11.86 -7.88
CA VAL A 187 6.60 -11.48 -7.12
C VAL A 187 6.12 -10.11 -7.58
N GLY A 188 4.88 -10.07 -8.04
CA GLY A 188 4.15 -8.84 -8.34
C GLY A 188 3.49 -8.28 -7.08
N LEU A 189 3.76 -7.02 -6.79
CA LEU A 189 3.19 -6.29 -5.66
C LEU A 189 2.27 -5.22 -6.19
N ILE A 190 0.98 -5.32 -5.85
CA ILE A 190 -0.03 -4.36 -6.29
C ILE A 190 -0.39 -3.45 -5.14
N ASP A 191 -0.45 -2.16 -5.46
CA ASP A 191 -0.99 -1.14 -4.57
C ASP A 191 -0.22 -1.08 -3.23
N SER A 192 1.11 -1.02 -3.34
CA SER A 192 2.05 -1.15 -2.22
C SER A 192 2.28 0.16 -1.52
N THR A 193 2.05 0.17 -0.21
CA THR A 193 2.30 1.32 0.65
C THR A 193 3.73 1.27 1.16
N VAL A 194 4.51 2.34 1.00
CA VAL A 194 5.82 2.44 1.63
C VAL A 194 5.67 2.82 3.11
N GLU A 195 6.12 1.94 3.99
CA GLU A 195 6.14 2.11 5.44
C GLU A 195 7.25 3.09 5.88
N PRO A 196 7.16 3.70 7.07
CA PRO A 196 8.15 4.69 7.55
C PRO A 196 9.58 4.19 7.67
N ASN A 197 9.76 2.87 7.78
CA ASN A 197 11.07 2.21 7.84
C ASN A 197 11.62 1.86 6.44
N GLY A 198 10.89 2.17 5.37
CA GLY A 198 11.24 1.85 3.98
C GLY A 198 10.74 0.49 3.50
N ASP A 199 10.04 -0.28 4.34
CA ASP A 199 9.44 -1.55 3.93
C ASP A 199 8.20 -1.31 3.06
N LEU A 200 7.87 -2.27 2.21
CA LEU A 200 6.70 -2.23 1.35
C LEU A 200 5.57 -3.06 1.96
N CYS A 201 4.39 -2.49 2.11
CA CYS A 201 3.19 -3.19 2.52
C CYS A 201 2.18 -3.26 1.35
N PRO A 202 2.20 -4.34 0.55
CA PRO A 202 1.32 -4.53 -0.60
C PRO A 202 -0.11 -4.85 -0.15
N ARG A 203 -1.08 -4.50 -0.99
CA ARG A 203 -2.46 -4.96 -0.82
C ARG A 203 -2.70 -6.31 -1.50
N PHE A 204 -2.14 -6.52 -2.69
CA PHE A 204 -2.16 -7.83 -3.34
C PHE A 204 -0.74 -8.31 -3.63
N ILE A 205 -0.54 -9.61 -3.45
CA ILE A 205 0.72 -10.30 -3.71
C ILE A 205 0.43 -11.35 -4.79
N ILE A 206 1.10 -11.24 -5.92
CA ILE A 206 0.92 -12.11 -7.08
C ILE A 206 2.23 -12.88 -7.30
N ILE A 207 2.16 -14.21 -7.22
CA ILE A 207 3.31 -15.08 -7.48
C ILE A 207 3.38 -15.34 -8.99
N ASN A 208 4.54 -15.07 -9.60
CA ASN A 208 4.78 -15.18 -11.04
C ASN A 208 3.68 -14.51 -11.88
N PRO A 209 3.63 -13.16 -11.90
CA PRO A 209 2.57 -12.42 -12.60
C PRO A 209 2.50 -12.69 -14.10
N ASP A 210 3.58 -13.18 -14.72
CA ASP A 210 3.59 -13.57 -16.14
C ASP A 210 2.87 -14.90 -16.42
N TYR A 211 2.52 -15.66 -15.38
CA TYR A 211 1.76 -16.90 -15.52
C TYR A 211 0.27 -16.61 -15.58
N LEU A 212 -0.23 -16.38 -16.79
CA LEU A 212 -1.65 -16.12 -17.04
C LEU A 212 -2.48 -17.40 -16.84
N MET A 213 -3.50 -17.31 -15.99
CA MET A 213 -4.47 -18.37 -15.77
C MET A 213 -5.85 -17.96 -16.27
N GLU A 214 -6.56 -18.91 -16.89
CA GLU A 214 -7.96 -18.72 -17.25
C GLU A 214 -8.84 -18.71 -15.99
N CYS A 215 -9.88 -17.87 -15.98
CA CYS A 215 -10.80 -17.79 -14.84
C CYS A 215 -11.54 -19.11 -14.61
N SER A 216 -11.84 -19.87 -15.68
CA SER A 216 -12.40 -21.22 -15.64
C SER A 216 -11.52 -22.19 -14.85
N SER A 217 -10.19 -22.10 -14.99
CA SER A 217 -9.25 -22.93 -14.24
C SER A 217 -9.36 -22.72 -12.73
N ILE A 218 -9.59 -21.48 -12.29
CA ILE A 218 -9.78 -21.15 -10.88
C ILE A 218 -11.15 -21.64 -10.41
N ALA A 219 -12.19 -21.44 -11.23
CA ALA A 219 -13.53 -21.90 -10.93
C ALA A 219 -13.59 -23.43 -10.76
N ASP A 220 -12.85 -24.17 -11.58
CA ASP A 220 -12.73 -25.62 -11.48
C ASP A 220 -12.21 -26.09 -10.12
N CYS A 221 -11.33 -25.32 -9.50
CA CYS A 221 -10.74 -25.60 -8.20
C CYS A 221 -11.70 -25.36 -7.03
N VAL A 222 -12.84 -24.72 -7.25
CA VAL A 222 -13.85 -24.47 -6.20
C VAL A 222 -14.94 -25.54 -6.33
N THR A 223 -14.86 -26.58 -5.50
CA THR A 223 -15.83 -27.67 -5.50
C THR A 223 -16.83 -27.53 -4.35
N PRO A 224 -18.01 -28.21 -4.42
CA PRO A 224 -18.97 -28.23 -3.31
C PRO A 224 -18.38 -28.79 -2.00
N CYS A 225 -17.36 -29.64 -2.10
CA CYS A 225 -16.66 -30.24 -0.96
C CYS A 225 -15.53 -29.35 -0.41
N GLY A 226 -15.30 -28.20 -1.02
CA GLY A 226 -14.24 -27.27 -0.67
C GLY A 226 -13.26 -27.00 -1.83
N PRO A 227 -12.35 -26.04 -1.65
CA PRO A 227 -11.36 -25.72 -2.66
C PRO A 227 -10.30 -26.83 -2.76
N ASN A 228 -10.00 -27.26 -3.99
CA ASN A 228 -8.94 -28.21 -4.30
C ASN A 228 -8.13 -27.72 -5.52
N PRO A 229 -6.88 -27.26 -5.33
CA PRO A 229 -6.03 -26.78 -6.43
C PRO A 229 -5.74 -27.82 -7.52
N LEU A 230 -5.84 -29.12 -7.19
CA LEU A 230 -5.57 -30.20 -8.13
C LEU A 230 -6.76 -30.56 -9.01
N GLU A 231 -7.94 -30.02 -8.73
CA GLU A 231 -9.17 -30.36 -9.47
C GLU A 231 -9.07 -29.95 -10.94
N HIS A 232 -8.55 -28.75 -11.21
CA HIS A 232 -8.35 -28.30 -12.59
C HIS A 232 -7.32 -29.17 -13.34
N LEU A 233 -6.24 -29.57 -12.66
CA LEU A 233 -5.25 -30.48 -13.25
C LEU A 233 -5.89 -31.84 -13.56
N PHE A 234 -6.69 -32.37 -12.64
CA PHE A 234 -7.41 -33.62 -12.85
C PHE A 234 -8.37 -33.52 -14.04
N LYS A 235 -9.18 -32.45 -14.13
CA LYS A 235 -10.07 -32.20 -15.27
C LYS A 235 -9.33 -32.09 -16.61
N LYS A 236 -8.12 -31.53 -16.62
CA LYS A 236 -7.25 -31.48 -17.82
C LYS A 236 -6.74 -32.85 -18.25
N LEU A 237 -6.51 -33.76 -17.31
CA LEU A 237 -6.06 -35.12 -17.60
C LEU A 237 -7.22 -36.05 -17.98
N MET A 238 -8.43 -35.73 -17.52
CA MET A 238 -9.63 -36.48 -17.84
C MET A 238 -10.14 -36.15 -19.24
N ARG A 239 -10.80 -37.13 -19.87
CA ARG A 239 -11.47 -36.92 -21.15
C ARG A 239 -12.60 -35.90 -20.96
N ALA A 240 -12.54 -34.80 -21.70
CA ALA A 240 -13.63 -33.84 -21.76
C ALA A 240 -14.91 -34.54 -22.23
N LYS A 241 -15.96 -34.54 -21.42
CA LYS A 241 -17.27 -35.08 -21.77
C LYS A 241 -18.13 -33.95 -22.32
N THR A 242 -18.60 -34.11 -23.55
CA THR A 242 -19.57 -33.21 -24.14
C THR A 242 -20.97 -33.59 -23.64
N SER A 243 -21.64 -32.68 -22.93
CA SER A 243 -23.05 -32.86 -22.53
C SER A 243 -23.99 -32.12 -23.48
N LYS A 244 -25.26 -32.53 -23.49
CA LYS A 244 -26.31 -31.85 -24.25
C LYS A 244 -26.46 -30.38 -23.84
N ALA A 245 -26.31 -30.10 -22.55
CA ALA A 245 -26.38 -28.74 -22.01
C ALA A 245 -25.23 -27.86 -22.52
N MET A 246 -24.00 -28.39 -22.59
CA MET A 246 -22.84 -27.65 -23.14
C MET A 246 -23.04 -27.32 -24.62
N LEU A 247 -23.51 -28.29 -25.42
CA LEU A 247 -23.78 -28.07 -26.84
C LEU A 247 -24.84 -26.99 -27.06
N LEU A 248 -25.94 -27.06 -26.31
CA LEU A 248 -26.99 -26.06 -26.39
C LEU A 248 -26.47 -24.66 -26.01
N GLY A 249 -25.66 -24.57 -24.96
CA GLY A 249 -25.00 -23.32 -24.55
C GLY A 249 -24.09 -22.76 -25.63
N ASN A 250 -23.25 -23.60 -26.24
CA ASN A 250 -22.35 -23.18 -27.31
C ASN A 250 -23.11 -22.67 -28.55
N ILE A 251 -24.17 -23.37 -28.97
CA ILE A 251 -25.01 -22.95 -30.10
C ILE A 251 -25.75 -21.65 -29.78
N ALA A 252 -26.25 -21.49 -28.56
CA ALA A 252 -26.91 -20.26 -28.12
C ALA A 252 -25.94 -19.07 -28.11
N ASN A 253 -24.71 -19.24 -27.61
CA ASN A 253 -23.66 -18.23 -27.65
C ASN A 253 -23.32 -17.86 -29.10
N TYR A 254 -23.17 -18.85 -29.98
CA TYR A 254 -22.91 -18.62 -31.41
C TYR A 254 -24.00 -17.75 -32.06
N PHE A 255 -25.27 -18.05 -31.80
CA PHE A 255 -26.38 -17.23 -32.30
C PHE A 255 -26.35 -15.81 -31.73
N HIS A 256 -26.05 -15.69 -30.43
CA HIS A 256 -25.97 -14.40 -29.77
C HIS A 256 -24.91 -13.51 -30.41
N ASP A 257 -23.71 -14.02 -30.62
CA ASP A 257 -22.59 -13.28 -31.23
C ASP A 257 -22.96 -12.82 -32.65
N ARG A 258 -23.53 -13.72 -33.46
CA ARG A 258 -23.96 -13.39 -34.83
C ARG A 258 -25.05 -12.32 -34.86
N LEU A 259 -26.00 -12.35 -33.92
CA LEU A 259 -27.06 -11.34 -33.84
C LEU A 259 -26.57 -9.99 -33.35
N ILE A 260 -25.54 -9.95 -32.49
CA ILE A 260 -24.90 -8.70 -32.03
C ILE A 260 -24.08 -8.07 -33.15
N HIS A 261 -23.34 -8.88 -33.91
CA HIS A 261 -22.44 -8.39 -34.95
C HIS A 261 -23.11 -8.12 -36.30
N ALA A 262 -24.37 -8.52 -36.48
CA ALA A 262 -25.12 -8.25 -37.70
C ALA A 262 -25.44 -6.75 -37.84
N HIS A 263 -24.98 -6.13 -38.93
CA HIS A 263 -25.32 -4.75 -39.29
C HIS A 263 -26.82 -4.55 -39.50
N ASP A 264 -27.51 -5.56 -40.03
CA ASP A 264 -28.96 -5.60 -40.18
C ASP A 264 -29.49 -6.96 -39.70
N LYS A 265 -30.27 -6.95 -38.62
CA LYS A 265 -30.82 -8.16 -37.99
C LYS A 265 -31.82 -8.88 -38.89
N SER A 266 -32.44 -8.19 -39.85
CA SER A 266 -33.40 -8.78 -40.78
C SER A 266 -32.75 -9.68 -41.84
N THR A 267 -31.43 -9.61 -42.00
CA THR A 267 -30.67 -10.44 -42.94
C THR A 267 -30.19 -11.77 -42.34
N VAL A 268 -30.37 -11.93 -41.02
CA VAL A 268 -29.91 -13.12 -40.29
C VAL A 268 -31.00 -14.20 -40.34
N ASP A 269 -30.81 -15.18 -41.22
CA ASP A 269 -31.71 -16.33 -41.34
C ASP A 269 -31.33 -17.46 -40.37
N PHE A 270 -32.33 -17.99 -39.67
CA PHE A 270 -32.17 -19.08 -38.70
C PHE A 270 -31.64 -20.35 -39.35
N LYS A 271 -32.11 -20.68 -40.57
CA LYS A 271 -31.72 -21.91 -41.25
C LYS A 271 -30.23 -21.90 -41.63
N THR A 272 -29.71 -20.75 -42.01
CA THR A 272 -28.28 -20.56 -42.27
C THR A 272 -27.47 -20.67 -40.98
N LEU A 273 -27.90 -19.97 -39.92
CA LEU A 273 -27.24 -19.99 -38.61
C LEU A 273 -27.14 -21.39 -38.00
N ILE A 274 -28.23 -22.17 -38.00
CA ILE A 274 -28.22 -23.51 -37.40
C ILE A 274 -27.30 -24.46 -38.16
N ASN A 275 -27.21 -24.33 -39.49
CA ASN A 275 -26.30 -25.13 -40.30
C ASN A 275 -24.83 -24.76 -40.01
N GLU A 276 -24.52 -23.46 -39.92
CA GLU A 276 -23.18 -23.00 -39.56
C GLU A 276 -22.79 -23.46 -38.15
N ALA A 277 -23.67 -23.30 -37.17
CA ALA A 277 -23.44 -23.74 -35.78
C ALA A 277 -23.23 -25.26 -35.69
N PHE A 278 -23.98 -26.04 -36.48
CA PHE A 278 -23.79 -27.49 -36.56
C PHE A 278 -22.43 -27.87 -37.13
N LEU A 279 -21.97 -27.18 -38.19
CA LEU A 279 -20.67 -27.45 -38.81
C LEU A 279 -19.51 -27.15 -37.84
N GLU A 280 -19.57 -26.01 -37.15
CA GLU A 280 -18.60 -25.59 -36.12
C GLU A 280 -18.50 -26.60 -34.97
N SER A 281 -19.62 -27.17 -34.53
CA SER A 281 -19.68 -28.11 -33.40
C SER A 281 -19.80 -29.58 -33.80
N SER A 282 -19.56 -29.93 -35.06
CA SER A 282 -19.85 -31.25 -35.64
C SER A 282 -19.22 -32.42 -34.86
N LEU A 283 -17.96 -32.29 -34.46
CA LEU A 283 -17.26 -33.31 -33.67
C LEU A 283 -17.83 -33.43 -32.24
N SER A 284 -18.15 -32.31 -31.61
CA SER A 284 -18.73 -32.28 -30.26
C SER A 284 -20.13 -32.89 -30.24
N ILE A 285 -20.94 -32.62 -31.27
CA ILE A 285 -22.28 -33.19 -31.44
C ILE A 285 -22.21 -34.71 -31.64
N SER A 286 -21.31 -35.18 -32.52
CA SER A 286 -21.15 -36.62 -32.81
C SER A 286 -20.56 -37.44 -31.68
N THR A 287 -19.86 -36.81 -30.74
CA THR A 287 -19.25 -37.48 -29.57
C THR A 287 -20.10 -37.37 -28.30
N CYS A 288 -21.24 -36.68 -28.36
CA CYS A 288 -22.15 -36.55 -27.22
C CYS A 288 -23.05 -37.80 -27.10
N GLU A 289 -22.92 -38.52 -25.98
CA GLU A 289 -23.67 -39.76 -25.72
C GLU A 289 -25.15 -39.51 -25.37
N GLU A 290 -25.53 -38.27 -25.05
CA GLU A 290 -26.87 -37.88 -24.57
C GLU A 290 -27.83 -37.44 -25.69
N LEU A 291 -27.36 -37.41 -26.93
CA LEU A 291 -28.07 -36.84 -28.10
C LEU A 291 -28.84 -37.89 -28.90
#